data_AF-A0A0A1UD31-F1
#
_entry.id   AF-A0A0A1UD31-F1
#
_cell.length_a   1.000
_cell.length_b   1.000
_cell.length_c   1.000
_cell.angle_alpha   90.00
_cell.angle_beta   90.00
_cell.angle_gamma   90.00
#
_symmetry.space_group_name_H-M   'P 1'
#
loop_
_entity.id
_entity.type
_entity.pdbx_description
1 polymer ?
#
loop_
_entity_poly.entity_id
_entity_poly.type
_entity_poly.pdbx_seq_one_letter_code
_entity_poly.pdbx_strand_id
1 'polypeptide(L)'
;LLMALQHEERKKTCLFTISKSNITFEKTDIPDVVVNINAIVFENNEDDKEISVNEESRELICVGNSGNNTIKVQFSTKENCYKYTIRTSPNIATIPKGKAIEFEVFLKPLCSCQIDDIIVLISSNLKKGEISNMHISIKAKTQLSTQLDPDELEEDKKLGEGSFGIVYKGTFRSNTVAIKKMKQFTDDQKSLDEFEKEVDMLDKFRCDYIVHFYGAVFMTNKICLVTEFAEYGSLQDLMKHKQSSEVDMQTRLKMMLDSANGIVYLHINGILHRDIKPDNFLVFSLNKKDKVNAKLTDFGSARNVNLLTTNMTFTKGVGTPKYMAPEILNREKYKKEADVYSFAVTMFECFKWGEIYPKKDFQFAWSIADFVSAGKRVQRDKNIPEPYFEIIKQCWTQKKRDRVPIESVVEMLNNEMIK
;
A
#
# COMPACT_ATOMS: atom_id res chain seq x y z
N LEU A 1 -25.05 -23.34 -33.98
CA LEU A 1 -24.73 -22.71 -32.68
C LEU A 1 -24.00 -21.37 -32.85
N LEU A 2 -22.82 -21.31 -33.49
CA LEU A 2 -22.11 -20.04 -33.78
C LEU A 2 -22.90 -19.03 -34.61
N MET A 3 -23.63 -19.47 -35.63
CA MET A 3 -24.53 -18.59 -36.40
C MET A 3 -25.76 -18.14 -35.60
N ALA A 4 -26.20 -18.91 -34.60
CA ALA A 4 -27.31 -18.55 -33.73
C ALA A 4 -26.89 -17.53 -32.66
N LEU A 5 -25.67 -17.69 -32.11
CA LEU A 5 -25.03 -16.71 -31.22
C LEU A 5 -24.77 -15.37 -31.94
N GLN A 6 -24.27 -15.40 -33.19
CA GLN A 6 -24.15 -14.19 -34.02
C GLN A 6 -25.51 -13.56 -34.35
N HIS A 7 -26.58 -14.35 -34.44
CA HIS A 7 -27.92 -13.84 -34.72
C HIS A 7 -28.60 -13.25 -33.46
N GLU A 8 -28.25 -13.74 -32.26
CA GLU A 8 -28.64 -13.17 -30.97
C GLU A 8 -27.86 -11.90 -30.63
N GLU A 9 -26.55 -11.81 -30.91
CA GLU A 9 -25.79 -10.55 -30.76
C GLU A 9 -26.30 -9.44 -31.69
N ARG A 10 -26.72 -9.79 -32.92
CA ARG A 10 -27.38 -8.87 -33.87
C ARG A 10 -28.71 -8.29 -33.35
N LYS A 11 -29.36 -8.92 -32.36
CA LYS A 11 -30.59 -8.39 -31.75
C LYS A 11 -30.33 -7.35 -30.65
N LYS A 12 -29.09 -7.23 -30.14
CA LYS A 12 -28.71 -6.26 -29.10
C LYS A 12 -28.04 -4.99 -29.64
N THR A 13 -27.71 -4.93 -30.93
CA THR A 13 -27.01 -3.79 -31.54
C THR A 13 -27.97 -2.90 -32.33
N CYS A 14 -28.32 -1.75 -31.77
CA CYS A 14 -29.23 -0.78 -32.38
C CYS A 14 -28.55 -0.01 -33.54
N LEU A 15 -28.58 -0.58 -34.74
CA LEU A 15 -28.23 0.17 -35.95
C LEU A 15 -29.28 1.25 -36.23
N PHE A 16 -28.84 2.48 -36.44
CA PHE A 16 -29.71 3.61 -36.81
C PHE A 16 -29.30 4.22 -38.15
N THR A 17 -30.17 5.04 -38.73
CA THR A 17 -29.92 5.68 -40.03
C THR A 17 -29.29 7.04 -39.82
N ILE A 18 -28.11 7.28 -40.40
CA ILE A 18 -27.35 8.53 -40.19
C ILE A 18 -28.21 9.76 -40.53
N SER A 19 -28.84 9.76 -41.71
CA SER A 19 -29.66 10.88 -42.19
C SER A 19 -30.96 11.13 -41.41
N LYS A 20 -31.33 10.22 -40.50
CA LYS A 20 -32.51 10.35 -39.64
C LYS A 20 -32.14 10.58 -38.18
N SER A 21 -30.85 10.74 -37.87
CA SER A 21 -30.34 10.97 -36.52
C SER A 21 -30.05 12.45 -36.30
N ASN A 22 -30.12 12.89 -35.04
CA ASN A 22 -29.70 14.24 -34.62
C ASN A 22 -28.20 14.30 -34.30
N ILE A 23 -27.44 13.26 -34.62
CA ILE A 23 -26.02 13.14 -34.31
C ILE A 23 -25.22 13.77 -35.45
N THR A 24 -24.32 14.68 -35.10
CA THR A 24 -23.37 15.25 -36.07
C THR A 24 -22.22 14.29 -36.25
N PHE A 25 -21.90 14.00 -37.51
CA PHE A 25 -20.82 13.09 -37.88
C PHE A 25 -19.74 13.84 -38.66
N GLU A 26 -18.49 13.63 -38.27
CA GLU A 26 -17.31 14.17 -38.94
C GLU A 26 -16.68 13.12 -39.85
N LYS A 27 -16.11 13.59 -40.97
CA LYS A 27 -15.34 12.72 -41.86
C LYS A 27 -14.02 12.35 -41.20
N THR A 28 -13.61 11.11 -41.43
CA THR A 28 -12.34 10.58 -40.92
C THR A 28 -11.34 10.40 -42.05
N ASP A 29 -10.09 10.08 -41.70
CA ASP A 29 -9.06 9.67 -42.68
C ASP A 29 -9.40 8.36 -43.40
N ILE A 30 -10.39 7.60 -42.89
CA ILE A 30 -10.95 6.43 -43.55
C ILE A 30 -12.14 6.89 -44.42
N PRO A 31 -12.08 6.78 -45.76
CA PRO A 31 -13.06 7.40 -46.67
C PRO A 31 -14.52 6.99 -46.43
N ASP A 32 -14.75 5.76 -46.02
CA ASP A 32 -16.08 5.17 -45.84
C ASP A 32 -16.63 5.31 -44.40
N VAL A 33 -15.83 5.84 -43.47
CA VAL A 33 -16.16 5.90 -42.03
C VAL A 33 -16.32 7.34 -41.56
N VAL A 34 -17.39 7.57 -40.80
CA VAL A 34 -17.64 8.81 -40.07
C VAL A 34 -17.81 8.52 -38.59
N VAL A 35 -17.43 9.46 -37.72
CA VAL A 35 -17.59 9.34 -36.26
C VAL A 35 -18.21 10.62 -35.69
N ASN A 36 -18.89 10.53 -34.55
CA ASN A 36 -19.40 11.74 -33.88
C ASN A 36 -18.33 12.49 -33.07
N ILE A 37 -17.28 11.77 -32.62
CA ILE A 37 -16.18 12.32 -31.84
C ILE A 37 -14.85 11.67 -32.26
N ASN A 38 -13.77 12.44 -32.20
CA ASN A 38 -12.39 11.99 -32.47
C ASN A 38 -11.54 11.82 -31.19
N ALA A 39 -12.08 12.26 -30.05
CA ALA A 39 -11.52 12.07 -28.73
C ALA A 39 -12.63 11.70 -27.75
N ILE A 40 -12.39 10.68 -26.93
CA ILE A 40 -13.28 10.26 -25.85
C ILE A 40 -12.69 10.81 -24.55
N VAL A 41 -13.45 11.66 -23.88
CA VAL A 41 -13.07 12.24 -22.59
C VAL A 41 -13.96 11.62 -21.53
N PHE A 42 -13.36 10.94 -20.55
CA PHE A 42 -14.08 10.33 -19.45
C PHE A 42 -14.09 11.29 -18.25
N GLU A 43 -15.27 11.77 -17.88
CA GLU A 43 -15.52 12.66 -16.75
C GLU A 43 -16.79 12.20 -16.01
N ASN A 44 -16.90 12.41 -14.70
CA ASN A 44 -18.06 11.94 -13.94
C ASN A 44 -19.27 12.89 -14.12
N ASN A 45 -19.09 14.20 -13.90
CA ASN A 45 -20.10 15.25 -14.06
C ASN A 45 -19.44 16.60 -14.35
N GLU A 46 -20.20 17.64 -14.75
CA GLU A 46 -19.64 18.97 -15.06
C GLU A 46 -18.81 19.59 -13.91
N ASP A 47 -19.15 19.28 -12.66
CA ASP A 47 -18.44 19.75 -11.46
C ASP A 47 -17.30 18.82 -11.01
N ASP A 48 -17.31 17.55 -11.43
CA ASP A 48 -16.30 16.54 -11.07
C ASP A 48 -15.73 15.88 -12.33
N LYS A 49 -14.62 16.46 -12.80
CA LYS A 49 -13.91 16.02 -13.99
C LYS A 49 -12.98 14.83 -13.73
N GLU A 50 -13.01 14.27 -12.53
CA GLU A 50 -12.15 13.14 -12.15
C GLU A 50 -12.97 11.85 -12.04
N ILE A 51 -12.45 10.76 -12.62
CA ILE A 51 -13.06 9.44 -12.54
C ILE A 51 -12.45 8.61 -11.40
N SER A 52 -13.22 7.70 -10.83
CA SER A 52 -12.77 6.85 -9.71
C SER A 52 -11.73 5.83 -10.16
N VAL A 53 -10.74 5.54 -9.30
CA VAL A 53 -9.84 4.40 -9.49
C VAL A 53 -10.59 3.10 -9.16
N ASN A 54 -10.39 2.06 -9.97
CA ASN A 54 -11.03 0.74 -9.92
C ASN A 54 -12.53 0.66 -10.22
N GLU A 55 -13.16 1.74 -10.69
CA GLU A 55 -14.53 1.73 -11.19
C GLU A 55 -14.55 1.93 -12.70
N GLU A 56 -15.56 1.39 -13.37
CA GLU A 56 -15.74 1.60 -14.81
C GLU A 56 -16.50 2.91 -15.06
N SER A 57 -15.86 3.82 -15.81
CA SER A 57 -16.53 4.95 -16.45
C SER A 57 -16.96 4.55 -17.86
N ARG A 58 -18.10 5.07 -18.32
CA ARG A 58 -18.71 4.69 -19.60
C ARG A 58 -18.94 5.93 -20.46
N GLU A 59 -18.41 5.89 -21.68
CA GLU A 59 -18.65 6.90 -22.71
C GLU A 59 -19.22 6.27 -23.99
N LEU A 60 -19.80 7.10 -24.85
CA LEU A 60 -20.41 6.67 -26.11
C LEU A 60 -19.68 7.25 -27.32
N ILE A 61 -19.38 6.39 -28.29
CA ILE A 61 -18.93 6.80 -29.62
C ILE A 61 -19.81 6.16 -30.70
N CYS A 62 -20.29 6.99 -31.63
CA CYS A 62 -21.06 6.57 -32.79
C CYS A 62 -20.14 6.40 -33.99
N VAL A 63 -20.19 5.22 -34.61
CA VAL A 63 -19.46 4.93 -35.84
C VAL A 63 -20.46 4.73 -36.97
N GLY A 64 -20.30 5.50 -38.05
CA GLY A 64 -21.17 5.50 -39.22
C GLY A 64 -20.45 5.05 -40.49
N ASN A 65 -21.22 4.45 -41.40
CA ASN A 65 -20.75 4.07 -42.74
C ASN A 65 -21.34 5.03 -43.78
N SER A 66 -20.52 5.96 -44.27
CA SER A 66 -20.85 6.88 -45.38
C SER A 66 -20.53 6.31 -46.75
N GLY A 67 -19.86 5.15 -46.82
CA GLY A 67 -19.44 4.49 -48.04
C GLY A 67 -20.57 3.75 -48.78
N ASN A 68 -20.16 3.03 -49.82
CA ASN A 68 -21.10 2.29 -50.67
C ASN A 68 -21.25 0.80 -50.32
N ASN A 69 -20.36 0.26 -49.49
CA ASN A 69 -20.31 -1.16 -49.14
C ASN A 69 -20.44 -1.36 -47.63
N THR A 70 -20.92 -2.53 -47.20
CA THR A 70 -20.95 -2.89 -45.80
C THR A 70 -19.53 -2.98 -45.24
N ILE A 71 -19.30 -2.34 -44.11
CA ILE A 71 -18.02 -2.35 -43.38
C ILE A 71 -18.16 -3.15 -42.09
N LYS A 72 -17.05 -3.73 -41.63
CA LYS A 72 -16.93 -4.35 -40.31
C LYS A 72 -15.95 -3.53 -39.48
N VAL A 73 -16.37 -3.10 -38.30
CA VAL A 73 -15.57 -2.22 -37.42
C VAL A 73 -15.34 -2.86 -36.05
N GLN A 74 -14.17 -2.61 -35.47
CA GLN A 74 -13.78 -3.05 -34.13
C GLN A 74 -12.77 -2.07 -33.53
N PHE A 75 -12.77 -1.94 -32.20
CA PHE A 75 -11.73 -1.20 -31.49
C PHE A 75 -10.61 -2.16 -31.09
N SER A 76 -9.37 -1.73 -31.32
CA SER A 76 -8.17 -2.37 -30.81
C SER A 76 -7.54 -1.45 -29.77
N THR A 77 -7.16 -2.04 -28.65
CA THR A 77 -6.60 -1.35 -27.49
C THR A 77 -5.16 -1.82 -27.30
N LYS A 78 -4.34 -1.01 -26.66
CA LYS A 78 -2.93 -1.34 -26.41
C LYS A 78 -2.85 -2.59 -25.52
N GLU A 79 -2.23 -3.65 -26.04
CA GLU A 79 -1.94 -4.84 -25.25
C GLU A 79 -0.97 -4.46 -24.10
N ASN A 80 -1.26 -4.89 -22.89
CA ASN A 80 -0.46 -4.68 -21.66
C ASN A 80 -0.42 -3.25 -21.09
N CYS A 81 -1.49 -2.45 -21.24
CA CYS A 81 -1.64 -1.27 -20.38
C CYS A 81 -1.89 -1.71 -18.93
N TYR A 82 -1.01 -1.30 -18.02
CA TYR A 82 -1.13 -1.60 -16.59
C TYR A 82 -1.82 -0.49 -15.79
N LYS A 83 -2.02 0.69 -16.39
CA LYS A 83 -2.63 1.85 -15.72
C LYS A 83 -4.15 1.82 -15.76
N TYR A 84 -4.72 1.15 -16.76
CA TYR A 84 -6.17 1.03 -16.93
C TYR A 84 -6.52 -0.19 -17.78
N THR A 85 -7.75 -0.68 -17.63
CA THR A 85 -8.38 -1.59 -18.59
C THR A 85 -9.40 -0.83 -19.42
N ILE A 86 -9.51 -1.15 -20.71
CA ILE A 86 -10.49 -0.55 -21.61
C ILE A 86 -11.16 -1.64 -22.45
N ARG A 87 -12.48 -1.56 -22.58
CA ARG A 87 -13.29 -2.49 -23.38
C ARG A 87 -14.42 -1.76 -24.09
N THR A 88 -14.94 -2.34 -25.17
CA THR A 88 -16.09 -1.78 -25.88
C THR A 88 -17.28 -2.74 -25.91
N SER A 89 -18.49 -2.21 -26.05
CA SER A 89 -19.72 -2.98 -26.26
C SER A 89 -20.52 -2.31 -27.38
N PRO A 90 -20.72 -2.98 -28.53
CA PRO A 90 -20.20 -4.31 -28.87
C PRO A 90 -18.67 -4.32 -29.03
N ASN A 91 -18.05 -5.51 -28.99
CA ASN A 91 -16.62 -5.64 -29.33
C ASN A 91 -16.37 -5.48 -30.84
N ILE A 92 -17.36 -5.83 -31.65
CA ILE A 92 -17.28 -5.83 -33.12
C ILE A 92 -18.65 -5.60 -33.73
N ALA A 93 -18.72 -4.83 -34.81
CA ALA A 93 -19.97 -4.50 -35.47
C ALA A 93 -19.86 -4.59 -36.99
N THR A 94 -20.98 -4.89 -37.65
CA THR A 94 -21.12 -4.83 -39.11
C THR A 94 -22.12 -3.75 -39.46
N ILE A 95 -21.70 -2.74 -40.22
CA ILE A 95 -22.46 -1.52 -40.48
C ILE A 95 -22.78 -1.43 -41.98
N PRO A 96 -24.06 -1.59 -42.38
CA PRO A 96 -24.48 -1.37 -43.77
C PRO A 96 -24.33 0.09 -44.21
N LYS A 97 -24.36 0.34 -45.52
CA LYS A 97 -24.37 1.69 -46.10
C LYS A 97 -25.42 2.59 -45.45
N GLY A 98 -25.03 3.81 -45.08
CA GLY A 98 -25.92 4.85 -44.54
C GLY A 98 -26.44 4.57 -43.13
N LYS A 99 -25.88 3.56 -42.45
CA LYS A 99 -26.19 3.21 -41.07
C LYS A 99 -25.05 3.61 -40.15
N ALA A 100 -25.38 3.78 -38.88
CA ALA A 100 -24.42 3.96 -37.79
C ALA A 100 -24.81 3.09 -36.60
N ILE A 101 -23.85 2.92 -35.71
CA ILE A 101 -23.98 2.14 -34.49
C ILE A 101 -23.32 2.87 -33.33
N GLU A 102 -23.87 2.70 -32.14
CA GLU A 102 -23.29 3.19 -30.89
C GLU A 102 -22.37 2.11 -30.31
N PHE A 103 -21.17 2.52 -29.93
CA PHE A 103 -20.24 1.76 -29.10
C PHE A 103 -20.20 2.39 -27.72
N GLU A 104 -20.46 1.58 -26.71
CA GLU A 104 -20.13 1.91 -25.33
C GLU A 104 -18.65 1.60 -25.12
N VAL A 105 -17.90 2.58 -24.63
CA VAL A 105 -16.49 2.44 -24.27
C VAL A 105 -16.40 2.53 -22.77
N PHE A 106 -15.88 1.48 -22.14
CA PHE A 106 -15.71 1.39 -20.70
C PHE A 106 -14.23 1.51 -20.37
N LEU A 107 -13.88 2.48 -19.53
CA LEU A 107 -12.53 2.71 -19.02
C LEU A 107 -12.53 2.48 -17.52
N LYS A 108 -11.63 1.61 -17.03
CA LYS A 108 -11.40 1.40 -15.61
C LYS A 108 -9.93 1.70 -15.29
N PRO A 109 -9.62 2.82 -14.64
CA PRO A 109 -8.29 3.09 -14.13
C PRO A 109 -7.91 2.12 -13.01
N LEU A 110 -6.63 1.75 -12.94
CA LEU A 110 -6.05 0.83 -11.95
C LEU A 110 -5.08 1.53 -10.99
N CYS A 111 -4.84 2.83 -11.18
CA CYS A 111 -4.01 3.65 -10.31
C CYS A 111 -4.36 5.12 -10.49
N SER A 112 -3.88 5.95 -9.56
CA SER A 112 -4.04 7.40 -9.59
C SER A 112 -3.15 8.00 -10.67
N CYS A 113 -3.73 8.42 -11.80
CA CYS A 113 -2.96 8.88 -12.96
C CYS A 113 -3.74 9.86 -13.84
N GLN A 114 -3.02 10.48 -14.78
CA GLN A 114 -3.61 11.17 -15.92
C GLN A 114 -3.44 10.27 -17.15
N ILE A 115 -4.55 9.96 -17.82
CA ILE A 115 -4.59 9.13 -19.01
C ILE A 115 -4.68 10.06 -20.22
N ASP A 116 -3.68 10.01 -21.07
CA ASP A 116 -3.67 10.60 -22.42
C ASP A 116 -3.06 9.54 -23.35
N ASP A 117 -3.91 8.70 -23.93
CA ASP A 117 -3.51 7.56 -24.76
C ASP A 117 -4.42 7.46 -26.00
N ILE A 118 -4.17 6.48 -26.86
CA ILE A 118 -4.85 6.31 -28.14
C ILE A 118 -5.39 4.87 -28.25
N ILE A 119 -6.63 4.74 -28.69
CA ILE A 119 -7.21 3.48 -29.17
C ILE A 119 -7.37 3.51 -30.69
N VAL A 120 -7.38 2.34 -31.33
CA VAL A 120 -7.44 2.22 -32.78
C VAL A 120 -8.79 1.68 -33.21
N LEU A 121 -9.54 2.44 -33.99
CA LEU A 121 -10.71 1.93 -34.71
C LEU A 121 -10.24 1.29 -36.02
N ILE A 122 -10.48 0.00 -36.15
CA ILE A 122 -10.16 -0.80 -37.34
C ILE A 122 -11.46 -0.96 -38.14
N SER A 123 -11.42 -0.60 -39.42
CA SER A 123 -12.49 -0.82 -40.39
C SER A 123 -12.03 -1.74 -41.50
N SER A 124 -12.85 -2.73 -41.85
CA SER A 124 -12.61 -3.61 -43.00
C SER A 124 -13.78 -3.61 -43.97
N ASN A 125 -13.48 -3.36 -45.24
CA ASN A 125 -14.47 -3.40 -46.31
C ASN A 125 -14.68 -4.86 -46.76
N LEU A 126 -15.87 -5.41 -46.47
CA LEU A 126 -16.15 -6.83 -46.69
C LEU A 126 -16.12 -7.27 -48.16
N LYS A 127 -16.24 -6.34 -49.12
CA LYS A 127 -16.16 -6.66 -50.55
C LYS A 127 -14.77 -6.51 -51.13
N LYS A 128 -14.02 -5.49 -50.68
CA LYS A 128 -12.70 -5.18 -51.22
C LYS A 128 -11.55 -5.86 -50.46
N GLY A 129 -11.79 -6.32 -49.23
CA GLY A 129 -10.75 -6.84 -48.35
C GLY A 129 -9.78 -5.75 -47.83
N GLU A 130 -10.06 -4.48 -48.09
CA GLU A 130 -9.26 -3.35 -47.62
C GLU A 130 -9.48 -3.14 -46.11
N ILE A 131 -8.38 -3.04 -45.36
CA ILE A 131 -8.37 -2.73 -43.92
C ILE A 131 -7.81 -1.31 -43.77
N SER A 132 -8.47 -0.50 -42.96
CA SER A 132 -8.06 0.86 -42.64
C SER A 132 -8.23 1.13 -41.15
N ASN A 133 -7.34 1.94 -40.59
CA ASN A 133 -7.28 2.20 -39.15
C ASN A 133 -7.33 3.71 -38.91
N MET A 134 -7.97 4.12 -37.82
CA MET A 134 -7.93 5.50 -37.35
C MET A 134 -7.65 5.52 -35.85
N HIS A 135 -6.96 6.57 -35.41
CA HIS A 135 -6.63 6.79 -34.02
C HIS A 135 -7.74 7.62 -33.36
N ILE A 136 -8.14 7.21 -32.17
CA ILE A 136 -9.09 7.93 -31.32
C ILE A 136 -8.38 8.18 -30.00
N SER A 137 -8.27 9.45 -29.63
CA SER A 137 -7.63 9.82 -28.37
C SER A 137 -8.57 9.47 -27.22
N ILE A 138 -8.02 8.95 -26.12
CA ILE A 138 -8.73 8.76 -24.86
C ILE A 138 -8.08 9.62 -23.79
N LYS A 139 -8.91 10.37 -23.06
CA LYS A 139 -8.46 11.27 -22.00
C LYS A 139 -9.26 11.02 -20.74
N ALA A 140 -8.56 10.92 -19.62
CA ALA A 140 -9.18 10.86 -18.31
C ALA A 140 -8.21 11.37 -17.24
N LYS A 141 -8.77 11.92 -16.17
CA LYS A 141 -8.03 12.22 -14.95
C LYS A 141 -8.67 11.43 -13.82
N THR A 142 -7.88 10.75 -13.01
CA THR A 142 -8.43 10.01 -11.88
C THR A 142 -8.45 10.84 -10.62
N GLN A 143 -9.35 10.49 -9.71
CA GLN A 143 -9.25 10.91 -8.32
C GLN A 143 -7.96 10.35 -7.69
N LEU A 144 -7.47 11.03 -6.64
CA LEU A 144 -6.34 10.54 -5.86
C LEU A 144 -6.77 9.36 -5.00
N SER A 145 -5.98 8.29 -5.02
CA SER A 145 -6.13 7.11 -4.18
C SER A 145 -4.77 6.63 -3.67
N THR A 146 -4.79 5.63 -2.79
CA THR A 146 -3.58 4.94 -2.34
C THR A 146 -2.99 4.01 -3.41
N GLN A 147 -3.62 3.85 -4.57
CA GLN A 147 -3.04 3.11 -5.70
C GLN A 147 -2.23 4.07 -6.55
N LEU A 148 -0.90 3.95 -6.48
CA LEU A 148 0.03 4.89 -7.09
C LEU A 148 0.37 4.50 -8.53
N ASP A 149 0.57 5.50 -9.39
CA ASP A 149 1.17 5.28 -10.71
C ASP A 149 2.66 4.95 -10.53
N PRO A 150 3.12 3.76 -10.94
CA PRO A 150 4.52 3.38 -10.80
C PRO A 150 5.49 4.25 -11.61
N ASP A 151 5.02 4.98 -12.63
CA ASP A 151 5.88 5.91 -13.38
C ASP A 151 6.15 7.21 -12.61
N GLU A 152 5.37 7.53 -11.58
CA GLU A 152 5.63 8.67 -10.69
C GLU A 152 6.65 8.36 -9.59
N LEU A 153 7.12 7.10 -9.50
CA LEU A 153 8.09 6.66 -8.51
C LEU A 153 9.49 6.60 -9.11
N GLU A 154 10.38 7.42 -8.56
CA GLU A 154 11.79 7.43 -8.95
C GLU A 154 12.62 6.75 -7.85
N GLU A 155 13.29 5.65 -8.19
CA GLU A 155 14.20 4.95 -7.27
C GLU A 155 15.61 5.52 -7.37
N ASP A 156 16.22 5.80 -6.21
CA ASP A 156 17.57 6.34 -6.11
C ASP A 156 18.54 5.30 -5.53
N LYS A 157 18.45 5.04 -4.22
CA LYS A 157 19.46 4.26 -3.49
C LYS A 157 18.83 3.11 -2.70
N LYS A 158 19.38 1.89 -2.83
CA LYS A 158 19.02 0.78 -1.94
C LYS A 158 19.42 1.10 -0.49
N LEU A 159 18.45 1.07 0.42
CA LEU A 159 18.63 1.32 1.86
C LEU A 159 18.90 0.02 2.63
N GLY A 160 18.19 -1.05 2.27
CA GLY A 160 18.28 -2.29 3.01
C GLY A 160 17.50 -3.42 2.36
N GLU A 161 17.72 -4.62 2.88
CA GLU A 161 17.08 -5.83 2.42
C GLU A 161 16.72 -6.70 3.61
N GLY A 162 15.43 -7.04 3.73
CA GLY A 162 14.89 -7.85 4.82
C GLY A 162 14.18 -9.10 4.33
N SER A 163 13.48 -9.76 5.24
CA SER A 163 12.59 -10.89 4.95
C SER A 163 11.41 -10.49 4.07
N PHE A 164 10.87 -9.29 4.27
CA PHE A 164 9.66 -8.80 3.59
C PHE A 164 9.92 -8.18 2.22
N GLY A 165 11.17 -7.80 1.92
CA GLY A 165 11.41 -6.99 0.74
C GLY A 165 12.79 -6.35 0.66
N ILE A 166 12.95 -5.51 -0.37
CA ILE A 166 14.08 -4.60 -0.54
C ILE A 166 13.53 -3.18 -0.39
N VAL A 167 14.19 -2.35 0.41
CA VAL A 167 13.80 -0.96 0.61
C VAL A 167 14.75 -0.04 -0.14
N TYR A 168 14.20 0.87 -0.93
CA TYR A 168 14.91 1.91 -1.66
C TYR A 168 14.51 3.29 -1.11
N LYS A 169 15.45 4.23 -1.13
CA LYS A 169 15.16 5.66 -1.09
C LYS A 169 14.74 6.07 -2.50
N GLY A 170 13.76 6.95 -2.59
CA GLY A 170 13.29 7.47 -3.86
C GLY A 170 12.56 8.80 -3.74
N THR A 171 11.91 9.20 -4.81
CA THR A 171 11.09 10.41 -4.90
C THR A 171 9.69 10.04 -5.40
N PHE A 172 8.67 10.65 -4.80
CA PHE A 172 7.28 10.59 -5.26
C PHE A 172 6.67 11.99 -5.16
N ARG A 173 6.30 12.58 -6.31
CA ARG A 173 5.72 13.94 -6.40
C ARG A 173 6.47 14.99 -5.56
N SER A 174 7.79 15.05 -5.75
CA SER A 174 8.74 15.92 -5.02
C SER A 174 8.96 15.58 -3.54
N ASN A 175 8.33 14.55 -2.99
CA ASN A 175 8.60 14.09 -1.62
C ASN A 175 9.70 13.02 -1.65
N THR A 176 10.64 13.09 -0.71
CA THR A 176 11.58 11.99 -0.49
C THR A 176 10.87 10.85 0.25
N VAL A 177 10.90 9.65 -0.32
CA VAL A 177 10.14 8.48 0.14
C VAL A 177 11.01 7.25 0.34
N ALA A 178 10.50 6.31 1.14
CA ALA A 178 10.99 4.94 1.20
C ALA A 178 10.06 4.04 0.38
N ILE A 179 10.62 3.30 -0.59
CA ILE A 179 9.93 2.40 -1.50
C ILE A 179 10.31 0.97 -1.10
N LYS A 180 9.41 0.26 -0.43
CA LYS A 180 9.59 -1.15 -0.02
C LYS A 180 9.03 -2.06 -1.11
N LYS A 181 9.92 -2.59 -1.95
CA LYS A 181 9.61 -3.62 -2.95
C LYS A 181 9.45 -4.98 -2.29
N MET A 182 8.35 -5.66 -2.59
CA MET A 182 8.03 -6.95 -1.99
C MET A 182 8.73 -8.08 -2.78
N LYS A 183 9.41 -9.00 -2.08
CA LYS A 183 10.23 -10.07 -2.71
C LYS A 183 9.44 -11.31 -3.15
N GLN A 184 8.25 -11.54 -2.59
CA GLN A 184 7.54 -12.82 -2.65
C GLN A 184 6.12 -12.69 -3.19
N PHE A 185 5.98 -12.04 -4.34
CA PHE A 185 4.80 -12.28 -5.16
C PHE A 185 5.10 -13.43 -6.10
N THR A 186 4.91 -14.66 -5.62
CA THR A 186 4.40 -15.71 -6.50
C THR A 186 3.02 -15.26 -6.97
N ASP A 187 2.56 -15.65 -8.17
CA ASP A 187 1.20 -15.38 -8.70
C ASP A 187 0.07 -16.00 -7.84
N ASP A 188 0.31 -16.25 -6.56
CA ASP A 188 -0.65 -16.73 -5.59
C ASP A 188 -1.53 -15.57 -5.12
N GLN A 189 -2.80 -15.60 -5.51
CA GLN A 189 -3.85 -14.64 -5.12
C GLN A 189 -3.83 -14.29 -3.62
N LYS A 190 -3.47 -15.25 -2.77
CA LYS A 190 -3.40 -15.07 -1.32
C LYS A 190 -2.39 -14.01 -0.87
N SER A 191 -1.24 -13.90 -1.53
CA SER A 191 -0.22 -12.91 -1.17
C SER A 191 -0.70 -11.50 -1.52
N LEU A 192 -1.45 -11.35 -2.62
CA LEU A 192 -2.09 -10.08 -3.01
C LEU A 192 -3.16 -9.69 -2.01
N ASP A 193 -4.02 -10.63 -1.62
CA ASP A 193 -5.06 -10.38 -0.61
C ASP A 193 -4.47 -9.97 0.76
N GLU A 194 -3.30 -10.50 1.14
CA GLU A 194 -2.61 -10.12 2.38
C GLU A 194 -2.00 -8.71 2.28
N PHE A 195 -1.48 -8.35 1.10
CA PHE A 195 -0.93 -7.03 0.82
C PHE A 195 -2.02 -5.95 0.73
N GLU A 196 -3.13 -6.22 0.05
CA GLU A 196 -4.30 -5.33 0.03
C GLU A 196 -4.79 -5.04 1.46
N LYS A 197 -4.84 -6.06 2.33
CA LYS A 197 -5.18 -5.86 3.75
C LYS A 197 -4.18 -4.99 4.51
N GLU A 198 -2.90 -5.09 4.19
CA GLU A 198 -1.86 -4.22 4.78
C GLU A 198 -2.06 -2.77 4.30
N VAL A 199 -2.30 -2.57 3.01
CA VAL A 199 -2.59 -1.25 2.41
C VAL A 199 -3.85 -0.63 3.01
N ASP A 200 -4.94 -1.39 3.10
CA ASP A 200 -6.21 -0.94 3.69
C ASP A 200 -6.08 -0.57 5.17
N MET A 201 -5.16 -1.23 5.89
CA MET A 201 -4.86 -0.90 7.28
C MET A 201 -4.06 0.40 7.38
N LEU A 202 -2.99 0.51 6.59
CA LEU A 202 -2.13 1.69 6.54
C LEU A 202 -2.89 2.94 6.11
N ASP A 203 -3.78 2.81 5.13
CA ASP A 203 -4.62 3.91 4.66
C ASP A 203 -5.55 4.47 5.75
N LYS A 204 -5.89 3.67 6.78
CA LYS A 204 -6.74 4.14 7.88
C LYS A 204 -5.96 4.88 8.97
N PHE A 205 -4.64 4.80 8.97
CA PHE A 205 -3.82 5.40 10.01
C PHE A 205 -3.71 6.91 9.85
N ARG A 206 -4.10 7.63 10.89
CA ARG A 206 -4.02 9.09 11.01
C ARG A 206 -3.40 9.39 12.37
N CYS A 207 -2.07 9.33 12.44
CA CYS A 207 -1.30 9.50 13.67
C CYS A 207 0.11 10.01 13.35
N ASP A 208 0.58 11.05 14.05
CA ASP A 208 1.93 11.60 13.85
C ASP A 208 3.05 10.62 14.27
N TYR A 209 2.74 9.64 15.11
CA TYR A 209 3.67 8.63 15.65
C TYR A 209 3.70 7.33 14.84
N ILE A 210 2.97 7.28 13.72
CA ILE A 210 3.02 6.19 12.74
C ILE A 210 3.58 6.76 11.44
N VAL A 211 4.41 5.97 10.76
CA VAL A 211 4.97 6.37 9.47
C VAL A 211 3.86 6.74 8.48
N HIS A 212 3.98 7.91 7.86
CA HIS A 212 3.07 8.37 6.85
C HIS A 212 3.13 7.46 5.62
N PHE A 213 1.96 6.95 5.25
CA PHE A 213 1.77 6.09 4.10
C PHE A 213 1.25 6.91 2.92
N TYR A 214 1.98 6.91 1.81
CA TYR A 214 1.56 7.59 0.59
C TYR A 214 0.66 6.71 -0.28
N GLY A 215 0.93 5.41 -0.31
CA GLY A 215 0.22 4.47 -1.16
C GLY A 215 1.06 3.26 -1.54
N ALA A 216 0.53 2.47 -2.45
CA ALA A 216 1.12 1.24 -2.95
C ALA A 216 0.96 1.11 -4.46
N VAL A 217 1.88 0.37 -5.07
CA VAL A 217 1.77 -0.08 -6.46
C VAL A 217 1.32 -1.53 -6.44
N PHE A 218 0.29 -1.85 -7.21
CA PHE A 218 -0.28 -3.21 -7.33
C PHE A 218 0.10 -3.92 -8.63
N MET A 219 0.89 -3.27 -9.50
CA MET A 219 1.33 -3.87 -10.75
C MET A 219 2.26 -5.07 -10.49
N THR A 220 1.93 -6.20 -11.12
CA THR A 220 2.77 -7.40 -11.16
C THR A 220 4.23 -7.05 -11.49
N ASN A 221 5.17 -7.64 -10.74
CA ASN A 221 6.62 -7.36 -10.79
C ASN A 221 7.08 -5.96 -10.33
N LYS A 222 6.17 -5.04 -10.00
CA LYS A 222 6.49 -3.72 -9.41
C LYS A 222 5.80 -3.47 -8.06
N ILE A 223 5.29 -4.51 -7.40
CA ILE A 223 4.55 -4.35 -6.15
C ILE A 223 5.42 -3.73 -5.05
N CYS A 224 4.99 -2.59 -4.53
CA CYS A 224 5.71 -1.88 -3.48
C CYS A 224 4.80 -1.04 -2.58
N LEU A 225 5.24 -0.80 -1.35
CA LEU A 225 4.69 0.17 -0.41
C LEU A 225 5.55 1.43 -0.40
N VAL A 226 4.91 2.59 -0.36
CA VAL A 226 5.57 3.90 -0.36
C VAL A 226 5.23 4.65 0.92
N THR A 227 6.24 4.97 1.71
CA THR A 227 6.11 5.72 2.96
C THR A 227 7.04 6.91 3.01
N GLU A 228 6.85 7.81 3.98
CA GLU A 228 7.84 8.86 4.26
C GLU A 228 9.21 8.25 4.59
N PHE A 229 10.25 8.98 4.18
CA PHE A 229 11.64 8.58 4.39
C PHE A 229 12.16 9.07 5.74
N ALA A 230 12.73 8.17 6.54
CA ALA A 230 13.39 8.49 7.81
C ALA A 230 14.90 8.65 7.60
N GLU A 231 15.41 9.87 7.76
CA GLU A 231 16.82 10.21 7.47
C GLU A 231 17.82 9.41 8.31
N TYR A 232 17.46 9.08 9.56
CA TYR A 232 18.33 8.37 10.49
C TYR A 232 18.11 6.85 10.50
N GLY A 233 17.29 6.33 9.58
CA GLY A 233 16.94 4.91 9.50
C GLY A 233 16.12 4.44 10.70
N SER A 234 16.24 3.16 11.05
CA SER A 234 15.62 2.62 12.26
C SER A 234 16.40 2.99 13.52
N LEU A 235 15.79 2.89 14.70
CA LEU A 235 16.48 3.02 15.98
C LEU A 235 17.61 1.98 16.11
N GLN A 236 17.43 0.79 15.53
CA GLN A 236 18.48 -0.22 15.46
C GLN A 236 19.68 0.24 14.62
N ASP A 237 19.44 0.90 13.49
CA ASP A 237 20.49 1.45 12.63
C ASP A 237 21.19 2.63 13.31
N LEU A 238 20.42 3.49 13.98
CA LEU A 238 20.96 4.61 14.74
C LEU A 238 21.90 4.11 15.85
N MET A 239 21.49 3.11 16.63
CA MET A 239 22.34 2.52 17.69
C MET A 239 23.60 1.83 17.14
N LYS A 240 23.58 1.34 15.89
CA LYS A 240 24.76 0.74 15.23
C LYS A 240 25.75 1.78 14.75
N HIS A 241 25.26 2.92 14.24
CA HIS A 241 26.11 3.93 13.59
C HIS A 241 26.51 5.09 14.50
N LYS A 242 25.80 5.30 15.62
CA LYS A 242 26.08 6.35 16.59
C LYS A 242 26.53 5.78 17.92
N GLN A 243 27.52 6.41 18.53
CA GLN A 243 27.93 6.08 19.89
C GLN A 243 26.96 6.65 20.91
N SER A 244 26.95 6.04 22.10
CA SER A 244 26.10 6.48 23.22
C SER A 244 26.32 7.96 23.59
N SER A 245 27.54 8.49 23.40
CA SER A 245 27.85 9.90 23.66
C SER A 245 27.25 10.87 22.63
N GLU A 246 26.85 10.40 21.44
CA GLU A 246 26.31 11.24 20.37
C GLU A 246 24.79 11.42 20.46
N VAL A 247 24.09 10.53 21.16
CA VAL A 247 22.65 10.60 21.36
C VAL A 247 22.38 10.59 22.85
N ASP A 248 22.09 11.77 23.40
CA ASP A 248 21.89 11.91 24.84
C ASP A 248 20.60 11.23 25.33
N MET A 249 20.53 11.06 26.66
CA MET A 249 19.46 10.32 27.30
C MET A 249 18.07 10.95 27.12
N GLN A 250 17.97 12.28 27.04
CA GLN A 250 16.68 12.95 26.82
C GLN A 250 16.17 12.71 25.40
N THR A 251 17.06 12.71 24.39
CA THR A 251 16.66 12.35 23.02
C THR A 251 16.17 10.91 22.94
N ARG A 252 16.81 9.98 23.68
CA ARG A 252 16.36 8.58 23.80
C ARG A 252 15.00 8.47 24.46
N LEU A 253 14.80 9.18 25.57
CA LEU A 253 13.53 9.24 26.27
C LEU A 253 12.43 9.77 25.34
N LYS A 254 12.75 10.78 24.51
CA LYS A 254 11.79 11.35 23.56
C LYS A 254 11.41 10.34 22.49
N MET A 255 12.38 9.63 21.91
CA MET A 255 12.09 8.56 20.96
C MET A 255 11.20 7.48 21.58
N MET A 256 11.44 7.08 22.84
CA MET A 256 10.59 6.09 23.52
C MET A 256 9.19 6.63 23.84
N LEU A 257 9.06 7.90 24.20
CA LEU A 257 7.76 8.54 24.39
C LEU A 257 6.96 8.58 23.08
N ASP A 258 7.59 8.98 21.98
CA ASP A 258 6.98 9.01 20.65
C ASP A 258 6.56 7.59 20.22
N SER A 259 7.44 6.60 20.40
CA SER A 259 7.16 5.18 20.19
C SER A 259 5.96 4.68 20.99
N ALA A 260 5.89 5.01 22.28
CA ALA A 260 4.80 4.59 23.16
C ALA A 260 3.46 5.17 22.71
N ASN A 261 3.44 6.45 22.28
CA ASN A 261 2.24 7.07 21.71
C ASN A 261 1.77 6.38 20.42
N GLY A 262 2.70 5.93 19.56
CA GLY A 262 2.36 5.11 18.39
C GLY A 262 1.69 3.78 18.76
N ILE A 263 2.19 3.11 19.82
CA ILE A 263 1.60 1.87 20.32
C ILE A 263 0.22 2.12 20.94
N VAL A 264 0.05 3.19 21.73
CA VAL A 264 -1.25 3.62 22.27
C VAL A 264 -2.28 3.78 21.14
N TYR A 265 -1.90 4.48 20.07
CA TYR A 265 -2.80 4.68 18.92
C TYR A 265 -3.27 3.35 18.33
N LEU A 266 -2.36 2.38 18.11
CA LEU A 266 -2.75 1.06 17.63
C LEU A 266 -3.70 0.36 18.60
N HIS A 267 -3.37 0.37 19.90
CA HIS A 267 -4.15 -0.32 20.91
C HIS A 267 -5.56 0.26 21.04
N ILE A 268 -5.72 1.58 21.00
CA ILE A 268 -7.04 2.24 21.01
C ILE A 268 -7.87 1.82 19.79
N ASN A 269 -7.25 1.71 18.61
CA ASN A 269 -7.90 1.24 17.39
C ASN A 269 -8.08 -0.29 17.34
N GLY A 270 -7.79 -1.01 18.43
CA GLY A 270 -7.95 -2.45 18.50
C GLY A 270 -6.97 -3.21 17.61
N ILE A 271 -5.76 -2.69 17.40
CA ILE A 271 -4.72 -3.28 16.56
C ILE A 271 -3.53 -3.69 17.43
N LEU A 272 -2.99 -4.88 17.16
CA LEU A 272 -1.75 -5.39 17.74
C LEU A 272 -0.65 -5.32 16.70
N HIS A 273 0.52 -4.82 17.08
CA HIS A 273 1.66 -4.75 16.17
C HIS A 273 2.37 -6.11 16.04
N ARG A 274 2.60 -6.79 17.16
CA ARG A 274 3.20 -8.15 17.26
C ARG A 274 4.68 -8.28 16.87
N ASP A 275 5.35 -7.19 16.52
CA ASP A 275 6.80 -7.20 16.22
C ASP A 275 7.45 -5.88 16.67
N ILE A 276 7.10 -5.41 17.88
CA ILE A 276 7.73 -4.21 18.47
C ILE A 276 9.20 -4.52 18.76
N LYS A 277 10.10 -3.78 18.11
CA LYS A 277 11.56 -3.88 18.25
C LYS A 277 12.22 -2.61 17.71
N PRO A 278 13.51 -2.34 18.02
CA PRO A 278 14.22 -1.18 17.51
C PRO A 278 14.23 -1.02 15.98
N ASP A 279 14.21 -2.11 15.21
CA ASP A 279 14.16 -2.03 13.73
C ASP A 279 12.84 -1.41 13.21
N ASN A 280 11.77 -1.47 13.99
CA ASN A 280 10.43 -1.02 13.59
C ASN A 280 10.08 0.38 14.14
N PHE A 281 11.05 1.08 14.72
CA PHE A 281 10.92 2.50 15.05
C PHE A 281 11.87 3.32 14.17
N LEU A 282 11.31 4.06 13.23
CA LEU A 282 12.06 4.91 12.32
C LEU A 282 12.33 6.27 12.95
N VAL A 283 13.55 6.77 12.83
CA VAL A 283 14.00 8.02 13.43
C VAL A 283 14.04 9.14 12.39
N PHE A 284 13.23 10.17 12.63
CA PHE A 284 13.06 11.34 11.75
C PHE A 284 13.84 12.55 12.25
N SER A 285 14.07 12.65 13.55
CA SER A 285 14.84 13.74 14.12
C SER A 285 15.59 13.34 15.39
N LEU A 286 16.77 13.93 15.57
CA LEU A 286 17.54 13.87 16.82
C LEU A 286 17.38 15.14 17.66
N ASN A 287 16.69 16.16 17.13
CA ASN A 287 16.43 17.40 17.84
C ASN A 287 15.25 17.21 18.80
N LYS A 288 15.48 17.50 20.07
CA LYS A 288 14.46 17.31 21.13
C LYS A 288 13.26 18.26 21.00
N LYS A 289 13.44 19.39 20.31
CA LYS A 289 12.40 20.41 20.12
C LYS A 289 11.43 20.06 19.01
N ASP A 290 11.78 19.12 18.14
CA ASP A 290 10.89 18.71 17.06
C ASP A 290 9.70 17.94 17.64
N LYS A 291 8.55 18.05 16.98
CA LYS A 291 7.30 17.47 17.48
C LYS A 291 7.44 15.95 17.65
N VAL A 292 7.99 15.27 16.65
CA VAL A 292 8.14 13.81 16.61
C VAL A 292 9.55 13.46 16.14
N ASN A 293 10.22 12.61 16.90
CA ASN A 293 11.55 12.10 16.62
C ASN A 293 11.53 10.67 16.11
N ALA A 294 10.59 9.86 16.57
CA ALA A 294 10.44 8.47 16.14
C ALA A 294 9.01 8.13 15.75
N LYS A 295 8.85 7.30 14.72
CA LYS A 295 7.55 6.78 14.27
C LYS A 295 7.60 5.27 14.08
N LEU A 296 6.48 4.61 14.37
CA LEU A 296 6.30 3.17 14.22
C LEU A 296 6.07 2.79 12.74
N THR A 297 6.68 1.68 12.31
CA THR A 297 6.59 1.14 10.94
C THR A 297 6.45 -0.38 10.94
N ASP A 298 6.32 -0.97 9.75
CA ASP A 298 6.30 -2.41 9.45
C ASP A 298 5.09 -3.17 10.03
N PHE A 299 3.94 -2.98 9.39
CA PHE A 299 2.65 -3.52 9.80
C PHE A 299 2.30 -4.86 9.14
N GLY A 300 3.23 -5.49 8.42
CA GLY A 300 3.00 -6.81 7.80
C GLY A 300 2.68 -7.92 8.80
N SER A 301 3.02 -7.71 10.08
CA SER A 301 2.61 -8.59 11.19
C SER A 301 1.41 -8.06 11.97
N ALA A 302 0.82 -6.90 11.68
CA ALA A 302 -0.26 -6.33 12.47
C ALA A 302 -1.60 -7.08 12.28
N ARG A 303 -2.45 -7.09 13.31
CA ARG A 303 -3.78 -7.73 13.28
C ARG A 303 -4.83 -6.94 14.08
N ASN A 304 -6.06 -6.94 13.57
CA ASN A 304 -7.22 -6.38 14.28
C ASN A 304 -7.73 -7.37 15.34
N VAL A 305 -7.90 -6.91 16.57
CA VAL A 305 -8.33 -7.68 17.74
C VAL A 305 -9.80 -8.12 17.65
N ASN A 306 -10.65 -7.34 16.97
CA ASN A 306 -12.11 -7.56 16.90
C ASN A 306 -12.52 -8.56 15.81
N LEU A 307 -11.72 -8.71 14.74
CA LEU A 307 -11.96 -9.70 13.67
C LEU A 307 -11.46 -11.11 14.03
N LEU A 308 -10.85 -11.26 15.20
CA LEU A 308 -10.33 -12.53 15.68
C LEU A 308 -11.40 -13.19 16.53
N THR A 309 -12.10 -14.17 15.96
CA THR A 309 -12.90 -15.15 16.69
C THR A 309 -12.01 -15.75 17.77
N THR A 310 -12.19 -15.30 19.01
CA THR A 310 -11.69 -15.89 20.25
C THR A 310 -10.40 -16.71 20.11
N ASN A 311 -9.28 -16.10 20.53
CA ASN A 311 -8.01 -16.75 20.93
C ASN A 311 -6.90 -16.83 19.87
N MET A 312 -5.82 -16.05 20.07
CA MET A 312 -4.57 -16.20 19.34
C MET A 312 -3.75 -17.38 19.90
N THR A 313 -3.35 -18.31 19.05
CA THR A 313 -2.26 -19.28 19.31
C THR A 313 -1.06 -18.96 18.41
N PHE A 314 0.14 -19.39 18.80
CA PHE A 314 1.41 -19.10 18.12
C PHE A 314 1.32 -19.21 16.58
N THR A 315 1.60 -18.13 15.86
CA THR A 315 1.73 -18.12 14.40
C THR A 315 3.20 -18.37 14.04
N LYS A 316 3.53 -19.49 13.42
CA LYS A 316 4.91 -19.81 13.02
C LYS A 316 5.49 -18.65 12.17
N GLY A 317 6.64 -18.13 12.59
CA GLY A 317 7.39 -17.09 11.85
C GLY A 317 7.04 -15.63 12.18
N VAL A 318 6.11 -15.36 13.11
CA VAL A 318 5.76 -13.98 13.51
C VAL A 318 6.54 -13.57 14.75
N GLY A 319 7.17 -12.38 14.70
CA GLY A 319 7.93 -11.77 15.79
C GLY A 319 9.40 -12.19 15.86
N THR A 320 10.22 -11.39 16.53
CA THR A 320 11.64 -11.68 16.75
C THR A 320 11.85 -12.30 18.14
N PRO A 321 12.34 -13.56 18.29
CA PRO A 321 12.30 -14.31 19.56
C PRO A 321 12.81 -13.57 20.80
N LYS A 322 13.85 -12.76 20.62
CA LYS A 322 14.46 -11.90 21.66
C LYS A 322 13.48 -10.90 22.30
N TYR A 323 12.48 -10.44 21.56
CA TYR A 323 11.50 -9.44 22.00
C TYR A 323 10.16 -10.07 22.39
N MET A 324 9.99 -11.38 22.24
CA MET A 324 8.73 -12.06 22.51
C MET A 324 8.42 -12.14 24.00
N ALA A 325 7.15 -11.92 24.33
CA ALA A 325 6.64 -12.10 25.67
C ALA A 325 6.62 -13.59 26.09
N PRO A 326 6.77 -13.92 27.39
CA PRO A 326 6.75 -15.29 27.89
C PRO A 326 5.55 -16.12 27.42
N GLU A 327 4.35 -15.53 27.41
CA GLU A 327 3.13 -16.20 26.96
C GLU A 327 3.19 -16.55 25.45
N ILE A 328 3.88 -15.76 24.62
CA ILE A 328 4.06 -16.07 23.21
C ILE A 328 5.04 -17.24 23.05
N LEU A 329 6.16 -17.21 23.79
CA LEU A 329 7.16 -18.28 23.79
C LEU A 329 6.56 -19.61 24.27
N ASN A 330 5.69 -19.57 25.28
CA ASN A 330 4.96 -20.71 25.81
C ASN A 330 3.74 -21.13 24.96
N ARG A 331 3.51 -20.47 23.81
CA ARG A 331 2.38 -20.71 22.90
C ARG A 331 1.00 -20.53 23.54
N GLU A 332 0.93 -19.69 24.56
CA GLU A 332 -0.30 -19.28 25.21
C GLU A 332 -0.99 -18.15 24.44
N LYS A 333 -2.21 -17.80 24.88
CA LYS A 333 -2.98 -16.71 24.30
C LYS A 333 -2.38 -15.35 24.67
N TYR A 334 -2.21 -14.47 23.70
CA TYR A 334 -1.67 -13.13 23.90
C TYR A 334 -2.62 -12.05 23.35
N LYS A 335 -2.47 -10.82 23.87
CA LYS A 335 -3.17 -9.60 23.44
C LYS A 335 -2.20 -8.40 23.50
N LYS A 336 -2.69 -7.22 23.87
CA LYS A 336 -1.97 -5.93 23.90
C LYS A 336 -0.75 -5.94 24.84
N GLU A 337 -0.82 -6.73 25.91
CA GLU A 337 0.22 -6.81 26.93
C GLU A 337 1.52 -7.45 26.39
N ALA A 338 1.45 -8.15 25.26
CA ALA A 338 2.63 -8.66 24.58
C ALA A 338 3.43 -7.54 23.88
N ASP A 339 2.76 -6.58 23.24
CA ASP A 339 3.43 -5.41 22.65
C ASP A 339 4.11 -4.58 23.75
N VAL A 340 3.48 -4.46 24.94
CA VAL A 340 4.07 -3.78 26.11
C VAL A 340 5.36 -4.47 26.56
N TYR A 341 5.37 -5.81 26.61
CA TYR A 341 6.58 -6.57 26.93
C TYR A 341 7.70 -6.32 25.91
N SER A 342 7.38 -6.41 24.62
CA SER A 342 8.33 -6.17 23.54
C SER A 342 8.86 -4.72 23.56
N PHE A 343 8.01 -3.77 23.95
CA PHE A 343 8.40 -2.38 24.16
C PHE A 343 9.36 -2.22 25.35
N ALA A 344 9.18 -2.97 26.45
CA ALA A 344 10.12 -2.98 27.57
C ALA A 344 11.54 -3.38 27.16
N VAL A 345 11.65 -4.43 26.33
CA VAL A 345 12.92 -4.89 25.77
C VAL A 345 13.53 -3.79 24.89
N THR A 346 12.72 -3.13 24.07
CA THR A 346 13.14 -2.01 23.21
C THR A 346 13.64 -0.81 24.03
N MET A 347 12.91 -0.42 25.08
CA MET A 347 13.32 0.65 26.01
C MET A 347 14.66 0.33 26.67
N PHE A 348 14.86 -0.92 27.11
CA PHE A 348 16.13 -1.33 27.71
C PHE A 348 17.30 -1.13 26.74
N GLU A 349 17.16 -1.58 25.50
CA GLU A 349 18.22 -1.43 24.48
C GLU A 349 18.47 0.02 24.12
N CYS A 350 17.41 0.82 23.98
CA CYS A 350 17.51 2.25 23.72
C CYS A 350 18.25 2.96 24.86
N PHE A 351 17.83 2.79 26.11
CA PHE A 351 18.47 3.51 27.23
C PHE A 351 19.90 3.03 27.49
N LYS A 352 20.16 1.72 27.40
CA LYS A 352 21.52 1.16 27.46
C LYS A 352 22.40 1.62 26.30
N TRP A 353 21.77 1.86 25.14
CA TRP A 353 22.39 2.03 23.83
C TRP A 353 23.20 0.80 23.41
N GLY A 354 22.53 -0.36 23.40
CA GLY A 354 23.15 -1.62 23.01
C GLY A 354 22.29 -2.85 23.31
N GLU A 355 22.78 -4.03 22.92
CA GLU A 355 22.01 -5.27 23.00
C GLU A 355 21.67 -5.67 24.45
N ILE A 356 20.41 -6.03 24.69
CA ILE A 356 19.95 -6.53 25.99
C ILE A 356 20.53 -7.92 26.31
N TYR A 357 20.56 -8.80 25.32
CA TYR A 357 21.03 -10.18 25.42
C TYR A 357 22.25 -10.36 24.51
N PRO A 358 23.45 -9.96 24.96
CA PRO A 358 24.64 -10.02 24.14
C PRO A 358 25.04 -11.48 23.89
N LYS A 359 25.54 -11.78 22.68
CA LYS A 359 25.89 -13.15 22.25
C LYS A 359 26.88 -13.89 23.16
N LYS A 360 27.72 -13.15 23.90
CA LYS A 360 28.67 -13.72 24.87
C LYS A 360 27.97 -14.43 26.04
N ASP A 361 26.79 -13.94 26.43
CA ASP A 361 26.02 -14.45 27.56
C ASP A 361 24.86 -15.32 27.07
N PHE A 362 24.34 -15.04 25.87
CA PHE A 362 23.24 -15.75 25.23
C PHE A 362 23.64 -16.17 23.80
N GLN A 363 24.33 -17.31 23.70
CA GLN A 363 24.84 -17.81 22.41
C GLN A 363 23.73 -18.14 21.42
N PHE A 364 22.57 -18.63 21.90
CA PHE A 364 21.45 -19.08 21.07
C PHE A 364 20.15 -18.38 21.46
N ALA A 365 19.28 -18.14 20.47
CA ALA A 365 17.96 -17.54 20.70
C ALA A 365 17.09 -18.36 21.66
N TRP A 366 17.20 -19.69 21.63
CA TRP A 366 16.50 -20.57 22.58
C TRP A 366 16.94 -20.35 24.03
N SER A 367 18.22 -20.02 24.27
CA SER A 367 18.70 -19.70 25.62
C SER A 367 18.03 -18.46 26.20
N ILE A 368 17.69 -17.48 25.35
CA ILE A 368 16.91 -16.29 25.76
C ILE A 368 15.48 -16.71 26.10
N ALA A 369 14.87 -17.55 25.26
CA ALA A 369 13.51 -18.02 25.50
C ALA A 369 13.40 -18.80 26.82
N ASP A 370 14.30 -19.74 27.10
CA ASP A 370 14.32 -20.51 28.34
C ASP A 370 14.52 -19.60 29.57
N PHE A 371 15.43 -18.63 29.47
CA PHE A 371 15.68 -17.64 30.53
C PHE A 371 14.43 -16.81 30.84
N VAL A 372 13.78 -16.29 29.81
CA VAL A 372 12.57 -15.46 29.92
C VAL A 372 11.37 -16.27 30.42
N SER A 373 11.16 -17.48 29.88
CA SER A 373 10.08 -18.38 30.28
C SER A 373 10.22 -18.86 31.73
N ALA A 374 11.45 -19.00 32.23
CA ALA A 374 11.74 -19.27 33.64
C ALA A 374 11.48 -18.06 34.58
N GLY A 375 10.98 -16.94 34.07
CA GLY A 375 10.69 -15.74 34.85
C GLY A 375 11.91 -14.88 35.16
N LYS A 376 13.06 -15.15 34.55
CA LYS A 376 14.28 -14.36 34.76
C LYS A 376 14.32 -13.15 33.84
N ARG A 377 14.95 -12.08 34.30
CA ARG A 377 15.19 -10.83 33.55
C ARG A 377 16.64 -10.39 33.79
N VAL A 378 17.19 -9.59 32.88
CA VAL A 378 18.51 -8.98 33.06
C VAL A 378 18.47 -7.95 34.18
N GLN A 379 19.61 -7.75 34.84
CA GLN A 379 19.77 -6.71 35.87
C GLN A 379 19.95 -5.33 35.21
N ARG A 380 19.77 -4.25 36.00
CA ARG A 380 19.97 -2.88 35.52
C ARG A 380 21.38 -2.69 35.00
N ASP A 381 21.49 -2.16 33.78
CA ASP A 381 22.77 -1.69 33.26
C ASP A 381 23.11 -0.32 33.89
N LYS A 382 24.39 -0.09 34.20
CA LYS A 382 24.86 1.16 34.80
C LYS A 382 24.52 2.41 33.97
N ASN A 383 24.35 2.26 32.66
CA ASN A 383 24.01 3.35 31.74
C ASN A 383 22.51 3.69 31.77
N ILE A 384 21.67 2.86 32.39
CA ILE A 384 20.23 3.09 32.51
C ILE A 384 19.94 3.74 33.87
N PRO A 385 19.38 4.96 33.91
CA PRO A 385 18.91 5.58 35.14
C PRO A 385 17.86 4.71 35.86
N GLU A 386 17.89 4.69 37.18
CA GLU A 386 16.96 3.89 38.00
C GLU A 386 15.48 4.16 37.67
N PRO A 387 15.02 5.42 37.52
CA PRO A 387 13.61 5.68 37.19
C PRO A 387 13.16 5.01 35.89
N TYR A 388 14.03 4.95 34.87
CA TYR A 388 13.68 4.36 33.57
C TYR A 388 13.68 2.84 33.65
N PHE A 389 14.57 2.27 34.46
CA PHE A 389 14.58 0.84 34.72
C PHE A 389 13.34 0.38 35.51
N GLU A 390 12.83 1.20 36.43
CA GLU A 390 11.55 0.91 37.12
C GLU A 390 10.37 0.85 36.14
N ILE A 391 10.32 1.73 35.14
CA ILE A 391 9.31 1.68 34.06
C ILE A 391 9.44 0.37 33.27
N ILE A 392 10.66 0.02 32.84
CA ILE A 392 10.94 -1.24 32.14
C ILE A 392 10.47 -2.45 32.96
N LYS A 393 10.74 -2.45 34.28
CA LYS A 393 10.34 -3.53 35.18
C LYS A 393 8.85 -3.77 35.22
N GLN A 394 8.06 -2.71 35.21
CA GLN A 394 6.60 -2.80 35.20
C GLN A 394 6.05 -3.31 33.86
N CYS A 395 6.77 -3.05 32.76
CA CYS A 395 6.35 -3.48 31.42
C CYS A 395 6.64 -4.95 31.12
N TRP A 396 7.70 -5.54 31.69
CA TRP A 396 8.11 -6.93 31.38
C TRP A 396 7.81 -7.95 32.49
N THR A 397 6.86 -7.67 33.37
CA THR A 397 6.44 -8.59 34.43
C THR A 397 6.01 -9.93 33.85
N GLN A 398 6.25 -11.01 34.61
CA GLN A 398 6.04 -12.37 34.11
C GLN A 398 4.57 -12.64 33.76
N LYS A 399 3.65 -12.23 34.63
CA LYS A 399 2.21 -12.36 34.40
C LYS A 399 1.74 -11.18 33.56
N LYS A 400 1.24 -11.45 32.35
CA LYS A 400 0.75 -10.43 31.42
C LYS A 400 -0.25 -9.43 32.03
N ARG A 401 -1.14 -9.89 32.93
CA ARG A 401 -2.15 -9.04 33.60
C ARG A 401 -1.57 -8.05 34.62
N ASP A 402 -0.35 -8.31 35.09
CA ASP A 402 0.36 -7.47 36.04
C ASP A 402 1.26 -6.46 35.31
N ARG A 403 1.26 -6.44 33.96
CA ARG A 403 1.97 -5.45 33.16
C ARG A 403 1.17 -4.16 33.13
N VAL A 404 1.88 -3.06 33.30
CA VAL A 404 1.30 -1.71 33.19
C VAL A 404 0.74 -1.49 31.76
N PRO A 405 -0.45 -0.89 31.59
CA PRO A 405 -0.96 -0.52 30.27
C PRO A 405 -0.04 0.48 29.57
N ILE A 406 -0.02 0.47 28.24
CA ILE A 406 0.88 1.35 27.46
C ILE A 406 0.57 2.84 27.68
N GLU A 407 -0.69 3.18 27.95
CA GLU A 407 -1.14 4.53 28.28
C GLU A 407 -0.46 5.05 29.56
N SER A 408 -0.38 4.21 30.59
CA SER A 408 0.33 4.54 31.83
C SER A 408 1.85 4.62 31.62
N VAL A 409 2.42 3.84 30.69
CA VAL A 409 3.84 3.98 30.31
C VAL A 409 4.11 5.36 29.70
N VAL A 410 3.22 5.86 28.84
CA VAL A 410 3.32 7.22 28.28
C VAL A 410 3.34 8.27 29.40
N GLU A 411 2.43 8.18 30.37
CA GLU A 411 2.39 9.10 31.52
C GLU A 411 3.71 9.05 32.32
N MET A 412 4.22 7.86 32.60
CA MET A 412 5.48 7.69 33.32
C MET A 412 6.68 8.27 32.57
N LEU A 413 6.80 8.00 31.26
CA LEU A 413 7.86 8.56 30.43
C LEU A 413 7.76 10.09 30.31
N ASN A 414 6.55 10.62 30.22
CA ASN A 414 6.31 12.06 30.14
C ASN A 414 6.67 12.76 31.47
N ASN A 415 6.36 12.15 32.61
CA ASN A 415 6.78 12.67 33.92
C ASN A 415 8.31 12.74 34.05
N GLU A 416 9.03 11.78 33.48
CA GLU A 416 10.50 11.81 33.44
C GLU A 416 11.06 12.81 32.43
N MET A 417 10.28 13.22 31.43
CA MET A 417 10.67 14.22 30.44
C MET A 417 10.63 15.66 30.98
N ILE A 418 9.71 15.91 31.93
CA ILE A 418 9.47 17.24 32.51
C ILE A 418 10.46 17.55 33.64
N LYS A 419 11.07 16.53 34.24
CA LYS A 419 12.12 16.65 35.26
C LYS A 419 13.45 17.05 34.60
#